data_AF-A0A662JRB2-F1
#
_entry.id   AF-A0A662JRB2-F1
#
_cell.length_a   1.000
_cell.length_b   1.000
_cell.length_c   1.000
_cell.angle_alpha   90.00
_cell.angle_beta   90.00
_cell.angle_gamma   90.00
#
_symmetry.space_group_name_H-M   'P 1'
#
loop_
_entity.id
_entity.type
_entity.pdbx_description
1 polymer ?
#
loop_
_entity_poly.entity_id
_entity_poly.type
_entity_poly.pdbx_seq_one_letter_code
_entity_poly.pdbx_strand_id
1 'polypeptide(L)' 'TKNMAYTVEEIISFVSGMMTLERGDLILTGTPEGVGRVNAGDVLEANLGGICSLKVDVKKEG' A
#
# COMPACT_ATOMS: atom_id res chain seq x y z
N THR A 1 -0.37 -11.48 -4.04
CA THR A 1 0.08 -10.59 -5.14
C THR A 1 -0.18 -11.14 -6.53
N LYS A 2 -0.42 -12.44 -6.73
CA LYS A 2 -0.69 -13.02 -8.08
C LYS A 2 -1.91 -12.44 -8.82
N ASN A 3 -2.82 -11.79 -8.11
CA ASN A 3 -4.07 -11.25 -8.65
C ASN A 3 -4.00 -9.73 -8.92
N MET A 4 -2.81 -9.13 -8.91
CA MET A 4 -2.66 -7.72 -9.26
C MET A 4 -3.06 -7.50 -10.73
N ALA A 5 -3.76 -6.40 -11.02
CA ALA A 5 -4.17 -6.07 -12.39
C ALA A 5 -2.98 -5.78 -13.31
N TYR A 6 -1.89 -5.27 -12.73
CA TYR A 6 -0.60 -5.06 -13.38
C TYR A 6 0.49 -5.69 -12.53
N THR A 7 1.49 -6.26 -13.17
CA THR A 7 2.70 -6.79 -12.53
C THR A 7 3.55 -5.65 -11.95
N VAL A 8 4.49 -5.99 -11.07
CA VAL A 8 5.41 -5.00 -10.48
C VAL A 8 6.27 -4.36 -11.56
N GLU A 9 6.71 -5.15 -12.54
CA GLU A 9 7.51 -4.75 -13.68
C GLU A 9 6.78 -3.74 -14.57
N GLU A 10 5.49 -3.98 -14.86
CA GLU A 10 4.65 -3.06 -15.63
C GLU A 10 4.47 -1.71 -14.92
N ILE A 11 4.23 -1.74 -13.61
CA ILE A 11 4.07 -0.51 -12.81
C ILE A 11 5.38 0.29 -12.82
N ILE A 12 6.53 -0.35 -12.58
CA ILE A 12 7.83 0.34 -12.58
C ILE A 12 8.11 0.95 -13.95
N SER A 13 7.90 0.18 -15.04
CA SER A 13 8.12 0.68 -16.40
C SER A 13 7.25 1.89 -16.70
N PHE A 14 5.96 1.83 -16.35
CA PHE A 14 5.03 2.92 -16.59
C PHE A 14 5.41 4.19 -15.83
N VAL A 15 5.68 4.09 -14.53
CA VAL A 15 6.03 5.25 -13.69
C VAL A 15 7.35 5.86 -14.14
N SER A 16 8.37 5.05 -14.44
CA SER A 16 9.68 5.52 -14.92
C SER A 16 9.62 6.27 -16.26
N GLY A 17 8.60 6.00 -17.08
CA GLY A 17 8.35 6.71 -18.34
C GLY A 17 7.72 8.10 -18.14
N MET A 18 7.15 8.37 -16.96
CA MET A 18 6.50 9.64 -16.63
C MET A 18 7.35 10.51 -15.69
N MET A 19 8.11 9.90 -14.78
CA MET A 19 8.97 10.58 -13.82
C MET A 19 10.23 9.77 -13.53
N THR A 20 11.32 10.45 -13.17
CA THR A 20 12.54 9.77 -12.70
C THR A 20 12.27 9.10 -11.36
N LEU A 21 12.61 7.81 -11.25
CA LEU A 21 12.62 7.08 -9.98
C LEU A 21 13.99 7.20 -9.32
N GLU A 22 14.01 7.58 -8.06
CA GLU A 22 15.21 7.73 -7.25
C GLU A 22 15.34 6.61 -6.20
N ARG A 23 16.55 6.46 -5.67
CA ARG A 23 16.80 5.49 -4.61
C ARG A 23 16.01 5.88 -3.36
N GLY A 24 15.17 4.96 -2.90
CA GLY A 24 14.35 5.16 -1.71
C GLY A 24 12.90 5.48 -2.02
N ASP A 25 12.55 5.70 -3.29
CA ASP A 25 11.17 5.91 -3.69
C ASP A 25 10.29 4.70 -3.38
N LEU A 26 9.07 4.97 -2.96
CA LEU A 26 8.06 3.97 -2.61
C LEU A 26 6.91 4.02 -3.62
N ILE A 27 6.62 2.87 -4.23
CA ILE A 27 5.48 2.68 -5.11
C ILE A 27 4.42 1.85 -4.38
N LEU A 28 3.23 2.44 -4.19
CA LEU A 28 2.09 1.74 -3.62
C LEU A 28 1.31 1.02 -4.72
N THR A 29 1.34 -0.31 -4.72
CA THR A 29 0.84 -1.16 -5.81
C THR A 29 -0.68 -1.39 -5.82
N GLY A 30 -1.40 -0.67 -4.96
CA GLY A 30 -2.84 -0.77 -4.81
C GLY A 30 -3.29 -1.76 -3.74
N THR A 31 -4.61 -1.95 -3.66
CA THR A 31 -5.28 -2.86 -2.73
C THR A 31 -6.32 -3.66 -3.50
N PRO A 32 -6.58 -4.93 -3.14
CA PRO A 32 -7.79 -5.60 -3.57
C PRO A 32 -9.04 -4.86 -3.04
N GLU A 33 -10.20 -5.34 -3.48
CA GLU A 33 -11.49 -4.95 -2.93
C GLU A 33 -11.61 -5.21 -1.42
N GLY A 34 -12.59 -4.56 -0.78
CA GLY A 34 -12.84 -4.70 0.67
C GLY A 34 -12.35 -3.53 1.52
N VAL A 35 -11.99 -2.40 0.90
CA VAL A 35 -11.73 -1.14 1.63
C VAL A 35 -12.98 -0.69 2.40
N GLY A 36 -12.80 -0.26 3.64
CA GLY A 36 -13.89 0.09 4.56
C GLY A 36 -13.62 1.39 5.32
N ARG A 37 -14.66 1.88 6.01
CA ARG A 37 -14.52 3.06 6.88
C ARG A 37 -13.67 2.74 8.09
N VAL A 38 -12.88 3.72 8.51
CA VAL A 38 -12.07 3.70 9.74
C VAL A 38 -12.64 4.74 10.69
N ASN A 39 -12.82 4.37 11.95
CA ASN A 39 -13.37 5.21 13.01
C ASN A 39 -12.34 5.44 14.12
N ALA A 40 -12.54 6.50 14.89
CA ALA A 40 -11.71 6.74 16.07
C ALA A 40 -11.90 5.62 17.10
N GLY A 41 -10.78 5.15 17.66
CA GLY A 41 -10.74 4.00 18.56
C GLY A 41 -10.49 2.67 17.84
N ASP A 42 -10.54 2.63 16.51
CA ASP A 42 -10.18 1.43 15.76
C ASP A 42 -8.68 1.13 15.87
N VAL A 43 -8.32 -0.13 15.66
CA VAL A 43 -6.93 -0.56 15.52
C VAL A 43 -6.77 -1.18 14.14
N LEU A 44 -5.95 -0.55 13.29
CA LEU A 44 -5.66 -1.04 11.96
C LEU A 44 -4.50 -2.04 12.03
N GLU A 45 -4.76 -3.25 11.55
CA GLU A 45 -3.76 -4.30 11.40
C GLU A 45 -3.62 -4.67 9.94
N ALA A 46 -2.39 -4.69 9.43
CA ALA A 46 -2.08 -5.11 8.08
C ALA A 46 -0.83 -5.99 8.06
N ASN A 47 -0.79 -6.97 7.16
CA ASN A 47 0.32 -7.91 7.04
C ASN A 47 0.65 -8.15 5.58
N LEU A 48 1.94 -8.24 5.28
CA LEU A 48 2.46 -8.65 3.97
C LEU A 48 3.17 -9.99 4.12
N GLY A 49 2.38 -11.06 4.28
CA GLY A 49 2.92 -12.41 4.48
C GLY A 49 3.99 -12.46 5.58
N GLY A 50 5.15 -13.05 5.29
CA GLY A 50 6.30 -13.08 6.20
C GLY A 50 7.28 -11.90 6.09
N ILE A 51 6.89 -10.83 5.38
CA ILE A 51 7.79 -9.68 5.10
C ILE A 51 7.65 -8.63 6.20
N CYS A 52 6.42 -8.20 6.50
CA CYS A 52 6.17 -7.20 7.52
C CYS A 52 4.73 -7.26 8.05
N SER A 53 4.57 -6.68 9.24
CA SER A 53 3.29 -6.43 9.89
C SER A 53 3.22 -4.97 10.33
N LEU A 54 2.03 -4.39 10.25
CA LEU A 54 1.71 -3.05 10.69
C LEU A 54 0.54 -3.12 11.67
N LYS A 55 0.65 -2.38 12.78
CA LYS A 55 -0.43 -2.17 13.74
C LYS A 55 -0.45 -0.70 14.14
N VAL A 56 -1.60 -0.04 13.97
CA VAL A 56 -1.75 1.40 14.21
C VAL A 56 -3.07 1.68 14.94
N ASP A 57 -2.99 2.42 16.04
CA ASP A 57 -4.18 2.90 16.76
C ASP A 57 -4.73 4.16 16.10
N VAL A 58 -6.04 4.18 15.82
CA VAL A 58 -6.72 5.31 15.20
C VAL A 58 -7.24 6.26 16.27
N LYS A 59 -6.72 7.48 16.25
CA LYS A 59 -7.17 8.56 17.14
C LYS A 59 -7.93 9.61 16.34
N LYS A 60 -8.98 10.18 16.95
CA LYS A 60 -9.62 11.37 16.39
C LYS A 60 -8.64 12.53 16.55
N GLU A 61 -8.45 13.30 15.48
CA GLU A 61 -7.72 14.56 15.56
C GLU A 61 -8.51 15.54 16.44
N GLY A 62 -7.81 16.20 17.36
CA GLY A 62 -8.38 17.08 18.39
C GLY A 62 -8.69 18.48 17.88
#